data_AF-A0A953XE87-F1
#
_entry.id   AF-A0A953XE87-F1
#
_cell.length_a   1.000
_cell.length_b   1.000
_cell.length_c   1.000
_cell.angle_alpha   90.00
_cell.angle_beta   90.00
_cell.angle_gamma   90.00
#
_symmetry.space_group_name_H-M   'P 1'
#
loop_
_entity.id
_entity.type
_entity.pdbx_description
1 polymer ?
#
loop_
_entity_poly.entity_id
_entity_poly.type
_entity_poly.pdbx_seq_one_letter_code
_entity_poly.pdbx_strand_id
1 'polypeptide(L)'
;MIAVAGIFAVASCGPANNATGGNSASGGKTPEKLIITAIPDDNADKLKEHFGNIAKYLEGKIGMPVEYMHVENYAASVTAIANGQAHMSWMGGVTTVQADQQTEGGVEIVCCRDIDK
;
A
#
# COMPACT_ATOMS: atom_id res chain seq x y z
N MET A 1 -41.78 25.06 -46.25
CA MET A 1 -40.39 25.23 -45.77
C MET A 1 -40.33 24.78 -44.31
N ILE A 2 -39.60 23.67 -44.05
CA ILE A 2 -38.81 23.35 -42.83
C ILE A 2 -39.62 23.30 -41.50
N ALA A 3 -40.14 22.16 -41.01
CA ALA A 3 -39.47 21.01 -40.33
C ALA A 3 -38.40 21.45 -39.30
N VAL A 4 -38.53 21.24 -37.99
CA VAL A 4 -38.29 19.96 -37.29
C VAL A 4 -38.81 20.07 -35.85
N ALA A 5 -39.66 19.12 -35.48
CA ALA A 5 -39.94 18.73 -34.10
C ALA A 5 -38.81 17.80 -33.63
N GLY A 6 -38.10 18.17 -32.57
CA GLY A 6 -37.04 17.38 -31.96
C GLY A 6 -37.62 16.45 -30.89
N ILE A 7 -37.56 15.16 -31.17
CA ILE A 7 -38.13 14.04 -30.42
C ILE A 7 -37.39 13.82 -29.09
N PHE A 8 -38.18 13.60 -28.02
CA PHE A 8 -37.73 13.04 -26.75
C PHE A 8 -37.29 11.59 -26.98
N ALA A 9 -36.01 11.29 -26.73
CA ALA A 9 -35.47 9.95 -26.91
C ALA A 9 -36.05 8.97 -25.86
N VAL A 10 -36.66 7.93 -26.40
CA VAL A 10 -37.33 6.83 -25.69
C VAL A 10 -36.34 5.88 -25.01
N ALA A 11 -36.81 5.30 -23.91
CA ALA A 11 -36.15 4.28 -23.11
C ALA A 11 -35.72 3.05 -23.93
N SER A 12 -34.49 2.59 -23.70
CA SER A 12 -34.09 1.21 -23.97
C SER A 12 -33.92 0.49 -22.63
N CYS A 13 -34.95 -0.26 -22.24
CA CYS A 13 -34.82 -1.36 -21.30
C CYS A 13 -34.43 -2.61 -22.13
N GLY A 14 -33.19 -3.06 -21.99
CA GLY A 14 -32.74 -4.40 -22.41
C GLY A 14 -32.67 -5.32 -21.19
N PRO A 15 -32.96 -6.63 -21.31
CA PRO A 15 -33.07 -7.53 -20.17
C PRO A 15 -31.71 -7.99 -19.64
N ALA A 16 -31.65 -8.16 -18.32
CA ALA A 16 -30.51 -8.63 -17.54
C ALA A 16 -30.18 -10.12 -17.76
N ASN A 17 -28.89 -10.48 -17.83
CA ASN A 17 -28.22 -11.37 -16.84
C ASN A 17 -26.76 -11.80 -17.20
N ASN A 18 -25.94 -11.78 -16.14
CA ASN A 18 -24.75 -12.59 -15.81
C ASN A 18 -23.40 -12.43 -16.54
N ALA A 19 -22.51 -11.75 -15.82
CA ALA A 19 -21.24 -12.27 -15.31
C ALA A 19 -20.21 -12.80 -16.31
N THR A 20 -19.18 -12.00 -16.58
CA THR A 20 -17.77 -12.38 -16.49
C THR A 20 -16.99 -11.06 -16.37
N GLY A 21 -16.51 -10.72 -15.17
CA GLY A 21 -15.13 -11.03 -14.85
C GLY A 21 -14.13 -10.08 -15.53
N GLY A 22 -14.40 -8.77 -15.52
CA GLY A 22 -13.39 -7.76 -15.79
C GLY A 22 -12.51 -7.60 -14.57
N ASN A 23 -11.61 -8.56 -14.37
CA ASN A 23 -10.56 -8.49 -13.39
C ASN A 23 -9.76 -7.21 -13.66
N SER A 24 -10.01 -6.15 -12.89
CA SER A 24 -8.97 -5.18 -12.57
C SER A 24 -7.90 -5.94 -11.80
N ALA A 25 -7.11 -6.76 -12.49
CA ALA A 25 -5.76 -7.03 -12.08
C ALA A 25 -5.09 -5.67 -12.08
N SER A 26 -5.11 -5.02 -10.91
CA SER A 26 -3.98 -4.24 -10.48
C SER A 26 -2.77 -5.07 -10.86
N GLY A 27 -2.10 -4.67 -11.94
CA GLY A 27 -0.84 -5.24 -12.35
C GLY A 27 0.13 -4.87 -11.26
N GLY A 28 0.13 -5.64 -10.18
CA GLY A 28 1.12 -5.57 -9.13
C GLY A 28 2.44 -5.82 -9.83
N LYS A 29 3.16 -4.75 -10.12
CA LYS A 29 4.55 -4.84 -10.53
C LYS A 29 5.19 -5.60 -9.39
N THR A 30 5.59 -6.84 -9.62
CA THR A 30 6.40 -7.57 -8.65
C THR A 30 7.61 -6.69 -8.40
N PRO A 31 7.75 -6.12 -7.20
CA PRO A 31 8.78 -5.13 -7.00
C PRO A 31 10.13 -5.83 -7.19
N GLU A 32 11.05 -5.20 -7.92
CA GLU A 32 12.39 -5.76 -8.14
C GLU A 32 13.15 -5.95 -6.82
N LYS A 33 12.74 -5.20 -5.79
CA LYS A 33 13.24 -5.29 -4.41
C LYS A 33 12.14 -5.02 -3.39
N LEU A 34 12.17 -5.74 -2.27
CA LEU A 34 11.32 -5.47 -1.12
C LEU A 34 11.96 -4.37 -0.27
N ILE A 35 11.25 -3.27 -0.05
CA ILE A 35 11.75 -2.16 0.77
C ILE A 35 11.00 -2.21 2.09
N ILE A 36 11.77 -2.33 3.17
CA ILE A 36 11.26 -2.37 4.54
C ILE A 36 11.64 -1.07 5.24
N THR A 37 10.71 -0.46 5.95
CA THR A 37 10.96 0.69 6.81
C THR A 37 10.46 0.43 8.23
N ALA A 38 10.84 1.27 9.18
CA ALA A 38 10.39 1.19 10.56
C ALA A 38 10.42 2.59 11.19
N ILE A 39 9.49 2.84 12.11
CA ILE A 39 9.49 4.06 12.92
C ILE A 39 10.82 4.20 13.69
N PRO A 40 11.40 5.42 13.79
CA PRO A 40 12.68 5.65 14.47
C PRO A 40 12.47 5.76 15.99
N ASP A 41 12.13 4.66 16.64
CA ASP A 41 11.81 4.60 18.08
C ASP A 41 13.01 4.25 18.98
N ASP A 42 14.12 3.79 18.41
CA ASP A 42 15.40 3.52 19.08
C ASP A 42 16.55 4.19 18.31
N ASN A 43 17.77 4.01 18.80
CA ASN A 43 18.98 4.50 18.16
C ASN A 43 19.10 3.96 16.72
N ALA A 44 19.41 4.85 15.78
CA ALA A 44 19.52 4.55 14.35
C ALA A 44 20.48 3.39 14.05
N ASP A 45 21.58 3.26 14.81
CA ASP A 45 22.55 2.18 14.62
C ASP A 45 21.96 0.81 14.97
N LYS A 46 21.20 0.71 16.07
CA LYS A 46 20.52 -0.53 16.47
C LYS A 46 19.41 -0.90 15.49
N LEU A 47 18.64 0.09 15.03
CA LEU A 47 17.60 -0.13 14.03
C LEU A 47 18.20 -0.67 12.73
N LYS A 48 19.29 -0.06 12.24
CA LYS A 48 20.00 -0.54 11.04
C LYS A 48 20.55 -1.95 11.23
N GLU A 49 21.09 -2.28 12.40
CA GLU A 49 21.58 -3.63 12.69
C GLU A 49 20.43 -4.65 12.71
N HIS A 50 19.38 -4.39 13.49
CA HIS A 50 18.25 -5.30 13.65
C HIS A 50 17.48 -5.49 12.34
N PHE A 51 17.06 -4.39 11.71
CA PHE A 51 16.32 -4.46 10.45
C PHE A 51 17.21 -4.90 9.29
N GLY A 52 18.52 -4.64 9.33
CA GLY A 52 19.48 -5.21 8.39
C GLY A 52 19.57 -6.75 8.51
N ASN A 53 19.58 -7.29 9.73
CA ASN A 53 19.56 -8.73 9.97
C ASN A 53 18.23 -9.36 9.51
N ILE A 54 17.09 -8.69 9.75
CA ILE A 54 15.78 -9.13 9.27
C ILE A 54 15.75 -9.10 7.73
N ALA A 55 16.25 -8.03 7.11
CA ALA A 55 16.30 -7.91 5.65
C ALA A 55 17.10 -9.06 5.02
N LYS A 56 18.30 -9.36 5.53
CA LYS A 56 19.11 -10.50 5.08
C LYS A 56 18.39 -11.84 5.25
N TYR A 57 17.69 -12.02 6.37
CA TYR A 57 16.94 -13.25 6.61
C TYR A 57 15.78 -13.41 5.62
N LEU A 58 15.04 -12.33 5.36
CA LEU A 58 13.93 -12.31 4.40
C LEU A 58 14.42 -12.49 2.96
N GLU A 59 15.54 -11.88 2.59
CA GLU A 59 16.19 -12.06 1.30
C GLU A 59 16.51 -13.55 1.04
N GLY A 60 17.09 -14.24 2.03
CA GLY A 60 17.38 -15.67 1.94
C GLY A 60 16.15 -16.58 1.88
N LYS A 61 14.97 -16.11 2.33
CA LYS A 61 13.71 -16.88 2.32
C LYS A 61 12.85 -16.63 1.10
N ILE A 62 12.77 -15.38 0.66
CA ILE A 62 11.91 -14.94 -0.45
C ILE A 62 12.67 -15.07 -1.79
N GLY A 63 14.00 -15.01 -1.76
CA GLY A 63 14.83 -15.04 -2.97
C GLY A 63 14.80 -13.73 -3.77
N MET A 64 14.45 -12.62 -3.12
CA MET A 64 14.36 -11.28 -3.69
C MET A 64 15.21 -10.32 -2.84
N PRO A 65 15.91 -9.34 -3.44
CA PRO A 65 16.68 -8.37 -2.66
C PRO A 65 15.76 -7.60 -1.71
N VAL A 66 16.15 -7.52 -0.44
CA VAL A 66 15.43 -6.80 0.61
C VAL A 66 16.31 -5.66 1.12
N GLU A 67 15.80 -4.43 1.07
CA GLU A 67 16.51 -3.23 1.50
C GLU A 67 15.80 -2.57 2.67
N TYR A 68 16.57 -2.17 3.69
CA TYR A 68 16.06 -1.37 4.79
C TYR A 68 16.24 0.12 4.52
N MET A 69 15.12 0.85 4.46
CA MET A 69 15.09 2.31 4.35
C MET A 69 14.93 2.91 5.75
N HIS A 70 15.95 3.65 6.20
CA HIS A 70 15.84 4.42 7.44
C HIS A 70 15.08 5.72 7.20
N VAL A 71 14.21 6.08 8.13
CA VAL A 71 13.38 7.29 8.10
C VAL A 71 13.63 8.11 9.36
N GLU A 72 13.66 9.43 9.22
CA GLU A 72 14.06 10.34 10.30
C GLU A 72 12.92 10.67 11.28
N ASN A 73 11.66 10.45 10.88
CA ASN A 73 10.51 10.71 11.73
C ASN A 73 9.32 9.79 11.44
N TYR A 74 8.36 9.80 12.35
CA TYR A 74 7.13 8.99 12.29
C TYR A 74 6.29 9.28 11.04
N ALA A 75 6.08 10.56 10.70
CA ALA A 75 5.29 10.97 9.54
C ALA A 75 5.91 10.52 8.21
N ALA A 76 7.24 10.45 8.14
CA ALA A 76 7.97 9.94 6.98
C ALA A 76 7.75 8.43 6.79
N SER A 77 7.55 7.67 7.87
CA SER A 77 7.20 6.24 7.79
C SER A 77 5.83 6.03 7.14
N VAL A 78 4.84 6.83 7.57
CA VAL A 78 3.47 6.83 7.02
C VAL A 78 3.49 7.23 5.54
N THR A 79 4.19 8.32 5.22
CA THR A 79 4.29 8.84 3.86
C THR A 79 5.04 7.89 2.94
N ALA A 80 6.08 7.20 3.42
CA ALA A 80 6.83 6.22 2.65
C ALA A 80 5.94 5.03 2.22
N ILE A 81 5.05 4.57 3.09
CA ILE A 81 4.07 3.53 2.75
C ILE A 81 2.99 4.10 1.81
N ALA A 82 2.46 5.28 2.12
CA ALA A 82 1.40 5.89 1.31
C ALA A 82 1.83 6.19 -0.13
N ASN A 83 3.10 6.56 -0.33
CA ASN A 83 3.66 6.82 -1.66
C ASN A 83 4.21 5.56 -2.35
N GLY A 84 4.16 4.38 -1.70
CA GLY A 84 4.74 3.15 -2.22
C GLY A 84 6.28 3.15 -2.29
N GLN A 85 6.94 4.00 -1.52
CA GLN A 85 8.41 4.00 -1.38
C GLN A 85 8.88 2.84 -0.50
N ALA A 86 8.07 2.42 0.47
CA ALA A 86 8.25 1.21 1.24
C ALA A 86 7.10 0.25 0.95
N HIS A 87 7.40 -1.05 0.91
CA HIS A 87 6.41 -2.11 0.71
C HIS A 87 5.94 -2.71 2.03
N MET A 88 6.79 -2.65 3.06
CA MET A 88 6.47 -3.13 4.40
C MET A 88 7.01 -2.13 5.42
N SER A 89 6.23 -1.83 6.46
CA SER A 89 6.67 -0.95 7.54
C SER A 89 6.38 -1.57 8.90
N TRP A 90 7.35 -1.47 9.81
CA TRP A 90 7.16 -1.79 11.22
C TRP A 90 6.67 -0.56 11.98
N MET A 91 5.41 -0.61 12.45
CA MET A 91 4.70 0.51 13.06
C MET A 91 3.96 0.08 14.34
N GLY A 92 3.63 1.04 15.20
CA GLY A 92 2.65 0.85 16.27
C GLY A 92 1.22 1.12 15.82
N GLY A 93 0.27 0.93 16.74
CA GLY A 93 -1.16 0.96 16.45
C GLY A 93 -1.65 2.29 15.89
N VAL A 94 -1.19 3.43 16.43
CA VAL A 94 -1.66 4.76 15.97
C VAL A 94 -1.10 5.05 14.58
N THR A 95 0.19 4.83 14.37
CA THR A 95 0.84 5.05 13.07
C THR A 95 0.24 4.15 11.98
N THR A 96 -0.14 2.92 12.32
CA THR A 96 -0.81 2.00 11.38
C THR A 96 -2.18 2.51 10.96
N VAL A 97 -3.00 3.02 11.88
CA VAL A 97 -4.31 3.62 11.55
C VAL A 97 -4.14 4.89 10.72
N GLN A 98 -3.11 5.70 10.98
CA GLN A 98 -2.80 6.88 10.17
C GLN A 98 -2.42 6.50 8.74
N ALA A 99 -1.61 5.46 8.56
CA ALA A 99 -1.26 4.94 7.24
C ALA A 99 -2.48 4.38 6.50
N ASP A 100 -3.37 3.69 7.20
CA ASP A 100 -4.62 3.18 6.64
C ASP A 100 -5.55 4.31 6.16
N GLN A 101 -5.73 5.34 6.99
CA GLN A 101 -6.51 6.52 6.61
C GLN A 101 -5.90 7.28 5.43
N GLN A 102 -4.57 7.42 5.39
CA GLN A 102 -3.87 8.14 4.32
C GLN A 102 -3.85 7.38 2.99
N THR A 103 -4.00 6.06 3.03
CA THR A 103 -4.06 5.20 1.83
C THR A 103 -5.49 4.79 1.46
N GLU A 104 -6.50 5.35 2.13
CA GLU A 104 -7.92 5.03 1.93
C GLU A 104 -8.22 3.53 2.04
N GLY A 105 -7.57 2.82 2.98
CA GLY A 105 -7.70 1.36 3.14
C GLY A 105 -6.80 0.53 2.22
N GLY A 106 -5.81 1.17 1.60
CA GLY A 106 -4.89 0.53 0.65
C GLY A 106 -3.75 -0.28 1.27
N VAL A 107 -3.66 -0.37 2.60
CA VAL A 107 -2.64 -1.14 3.33
C VAL A 107 -3.22 -2.38 3.97
N GLU A 108 -2.53 -3.49 3.78
CA GLU A 108 -2.85 -4.73 4.48
C GLU A 108 -2.16 -4.76 5.84
N ILE A 109 -2.96 -4.79 6.91
CA ILE A 109 -2.46 -4.82 8.29
C ILE A 109 -2.27 -6.28 8.73
N VAL A 110 -1.02 -6.75 8.73
CA VAL A 110 -0.66 -8.09 9.21
C VAL A 110 -0.50 -8.11 10.73
N CYS A 111 0.22 -7.13 11.27
CA CYS A 111 0.41 -6.93 12.70
C CYS A 111 0.82 -5.49 13.01
N CYS A 112 0.49 -5.00 14.20
CA CYS A 112 0.92 -3.71 14.72
C CYS A 112 1.28 -3.84 16.20
N ARG A 113 2.22 -3.02 16.68
CA ARG A 113 2.51 -2.96 18.12
C ARG A 113 1.39 -2.25 18.88
N ASP A 114 1.27 -2.58 20.16
CA ASP A 114 0.28 -1.97 21.07
C ASP A 114 0.49 -0.43 21.22
N ILE A 115 1.74 0.02 21.26
CA ILE A 115 2.10 1.44 21.44
C ILE A 115 3.23 1.85 20.49
N ASP A 116 3.06 3.03 19.89
CA ASP A 116 4.12 3.85 19.30
C ASP A 116 4.87 4.55 20.46
N LYS A 117 6.13 4.21 20.71
CA LYS A 117 6.92 4.75 21.83
C LYS A 117 7.91 5.81 21.40
#